data_AF-A0A132NKG9-F1
#
_entry.id   AF-A0A132NKG9-F1
#
_cell.length_a   1.000
_cell.length_b   1.000
_cell.length_c   1.000
_cell.angle_alpha   90.00
_cell.angle_beta   90.00
_cell.angle_gamma   90.00
#
_symmetry.space_group_name_H-M   'P 1'
#
loop_
_entity.id
_entity.type
_entity.pdbx_description
1 polymer ?
#
loop_
_entity_poly.entity_id
_entity_poly.type
_entity_poly.pdbx_seq_one_letter_code
_entity_poly.pdbx_strand_id
1 'polypeptide(L)' 'MAVELPIGDVTLYADLDIPQGATGIVAFAHGSGSGRHSPRNQFVARELRDRGLATLLLDLL' A
#
# COMPACT_ATOMS: atom_id res chain seq x y z
N MET A 1 4.10 7.81 -1.22
CA MET A 1 3.57 9.00 -0.53
C MET A 1 2.74 8.53 0.64
N ALA A 2 2.98 9.03 1.84
CA ALA A 2 2.14 8.72 3.00
C ALA A 2 0.78 9.41 2.83
N VAL A 3 -0.30 8.67 3.08
CA VAL A 3 -1.68 9.15 3.00
C VAL A 3 -2.48 8.65 4.20
N GLU A 4 -3.51 9.42 4.55
CA GLU A 4 -4.49 9.08 5.58
C GLU A 4 -5.81 8.73 4.89
N LEU A 5 -6.40 7.60 5.27
CA LEU A 5 -7.63 7.07 4.68
C LEU A 5 -8.71 7.00 5.76
N PRO A 6 -9.67 7.95 5.78
CA PRO A 6 -10.80 7.88 6.69
C PRO A 6 -11.74 6.73 6.29
N ILE A 7 -12.01 5.81 7.22
CA ILE A 7 -12.93 4.67 7.06
C ILE A 7 -13.84 4.61 8.29
N GLY A 8 -15.06 5.16 8.15
CA GLY A 8 -15.97 5.30 9.30
C GLY A 8 -15.33 6.16 10.38
N ASP A 9 -15.24 5.62 11.60
CA ASP A 9 -14.68 6.31 12.77
C ASP A 9 -13.18 6.08 12.96
N VAL A 10 -12.50 5.40 12.03
CA VAL A 10 -11.05 5.15 12.08
C VAL A 10 -10.33 5.77 10.88
N THR A 11 -9.08 6.17 11.09
CA THR A 11 -8.17 6.60 10.02
C THR A 11 -7.09 5.55 9.83
N LEU A 12 -6.95 5.01 8.62
CA LEU A 12 -5.84 4.13 8.27
C LEU A 12 -4.69 4.94 7.69
N TYR A 13 -3.48 4.61 8.09
CA TYR A 13 -2.27 5.15 7.48
C TYR A 13 -1.81 4.24 6.36
N ALA A 14 -1.43 4.83 5.22
CA ALA A 14 -0.98 4.07 4.08
C ALA A 14 0.15 4.73 3.31
N ASP A 15 0.95 3.92 2.64
CA ASP A 15 1.88 4.37 1.61
C ASP A 15 1.26 4.10 0.24
N LEU A 16 0.91 5.18 -0.47
CA LEU A 16 0.39 5.17 -1.83
C LEU A 16 1.49 5.54 -2.82
N ASP A 17 1.64 4.74 -3.87
CA ASP A 17 2.54 5.04 -4.98
C ASP A 17 1.86 4.63 -6.30
N ILE A 18 1.83 5.57 -7.24
CA ILE A 18 1.10 5.50 -8.51
C ILE A 18 2.09 5.82 -9.64
N PRO A 19 2.64 4.79 -10.31
CA PRO A 19 3.43 4.98 -11.52
C PRO A 19 2.62 5.67 -12.63
N GLN A 20 3.29 6.44 -13.49
CA GLN A 20 2.64 7.07 -14.63
C GLN A 20 2.00 6.01 -15.55
N GLY A 21 0.73 6.23 -15.92
CA GLY A 21 0.00 5.31 -16.80
C GLY A 21 -0.54 4.05 -16.10
N ALA A 22 -0.42 3.94 -14.77
CA ALA A 22 -1.04 2.85 -14.03
C ALA A 22 -2.57 2.85 -14.21
N THR A 23 -3.11 1.71 -14.65
CA THR A 23 -4.56 1.50 -14.86
C THR A 23 -5.22 0.68 -13.76
N GLY A 24 -4.43 0.15 -12.82
CA GLY A 24 -4.90 -0.68 -11.71
C GLY A 24 -4.05 -0.46 -10.46
N ILE A 25 -4.63 -0.83 -9.31
CA ILE A 25 -4.02 -0.70 -7.99
C ILE A 25 -4.06 -2.03 -7.22
N VAL A 26 -2.98 -2.35 -6.53
CA VAL A 26 -2.90 -3.50 -5.61
C VAL A 26 -2.83 -2.97 -4.17
N ALA A 27 -3.86 -3.29 -3.38
CA ALA A 27 -3.91 -2.99 -1.95
C ALA A 27 -3.38 -4.17 -1.14
N PHE A 28 -2.43 -3.92 -0.24
CA PHE A 28 -1.81 -4.94 0.59
C PHE A 28 -2.50 -5.02 1.94
N ALA A 29 -2.96 -6.23 2.29
CA ALA A 29 -3.26 -6.60 3.66
C ALA A 29 -2.02 -7.24 4.29
N HIS A 30 -1.55 -6.71 5.42
CA HIS A 30 -0.43 -7.28 6.16
C HIS A 30 -0.91 -8.37 7.14
N GLY A 31 0.03 -9.23 7.57
CA GLY A 31 -0.24 -10.17 8.67
C GLY A 31 -0.17 -9.50 10.04
N SER A 32 -0.68 -10.17 11.07
CA SER A 32 -0.67 -9.69 12.45
C SER A 32 0.73 -9.27 12.91
N GLY A 33 0.83 -8.12 13.59
CA GLY A 33 2.09 -7.56 14.08
C GLY A 33 3.03 -6.99 13.00
N SER A 34 2.56 -6.92 11.75
CA SER A 34 3.26 -6.23 10.65
C SER A 34 2.53 -4.92 10.31
N GLY A 35 2.88 -4.28 9.20
CA GLY A 35 2.28 -3.02 8.77
C GLY A 35 2.74 -2.60 7.38
N ARG A 36 2.46 -1.35 7.00
CA ARG A 36 2.84 -0.73 5.72
C ARG A 36 4.36 -0.72 5.48
N HIS A 37 5.15 -0.78 6.54
CA HIS A 37 6.61 -0.84 6.50
C HIS A 37 7.19 -2.26 6.42
N SER A 38 6.36 -3.29 6.20
CA SER A 38 6.82 -4.68 6.04
C SER A 38 7.84 -4.80 4.89
N PRO A 39 9.11 -5.22 5.14
CA PRO A 39 10.11 -5.30 4.07
C PRO A 39 9.70 -6.23 2.93
N ARG A 40 9.00 -7.33 3.27
CA ARG A 40 8.47 -8.28 2.29
C ARG A 40 7.42 -7.65 1.38
N ASN A 41 6.46 -6.92 1.94
CA ASN A 41 5.40 -6.30 1.14
C ASN A 41 5.94 -5.09 0.36
N GLN A 42 6.90 -4.34 0.93
CA GLN A 42 7.58 -3.27 0.20
C GLN A 42 8.38 -3.79 -1.00
N PHE A 43 9.01 -4.96 -0.87
CA PHE A 43 9.66 -5.64 -1.99
C PHE A 43 8.65 -6.00 -3.08
N VAL A 44 7.56 -6.71 -2.75
CA VAL A 44 6.53 -7.09 -3.73
C VAL A 44 5.91 -5.83 -4.37
N ALA A 45 5.64 -4.79 -3.58
CA ALA A 45 5.08 -3.55 -4.10
C ALA A 45 6.02 -2.87 -5.11
N ARG A 46 7.33 -2.90 -4.87
CA ARG A 46 8.31 -2.39 -5.84
C ARG A 46 8.23 -3.14 -7.16
N GLU A 47 8.23 -4.47 -7.13
CA GLU A 47 8.11 -5.32 -8.33
C GLU A 47 6.81 -5.06 -9.10
N LEU A 48 5.70 -4.80 -8.40
CA LEU A 48 4.42 -4.46 -9.05
C LEU A 48 4.45 -3.07 -9.70
N ARG A 49 5.08 -2.09 -9.05
CA ARG A 49 5.23 -0.73 -9.60
C ARG A 49 6.12 -0.71 -10.83
N ASP A 50 7.20 -1.50 -10.82
CA ASP A 50 8.09 -1.65 -11.98
C ASP A 50 7.36 -2.27 -13.19
N ARG A 51 6.22 -2.93 -12.95
CA ARG A 51 5.31 -3.48 -13.98
C ARG A 51 4.10 -2.59 -14.27
N GLY A 52 4.07 -1.36 -13.75
CA GLY A 52 3.04 -0.37 -14.05
C GLY A 52 1.77 -0.46 -13.19
N LEU A 53 1.78 -1.20 -12.08
CA LEU A 53 0.66 -1.23 -11.13
C LEU A 53 0.88 -0.22 -10.01
N ALA A 54 -0.15 0.54 -9.66
CA ALA A 54 -0.14 1.32 -8.43
C ALA A 54 -0.19 0.38 -7.21
N THR A 55 0.36 0.83 -6.09
CA THR A 55 0.39 0.04 -4.84
C THR A 55 -0.06 0.88 -3.66
N LEU A 56 -0.84 0.25 -2.78
CA LEU A 56 -1.30 0.83 -1.51
C LEU A 56 -0.93 -0.12 -0.37
N LEU A 57 0.00 0.29 0.49
CA LEU A 57 0.39 -0.48 1.68
C LEU A 57 -0.24 0.15 2.92
N LEU A 58 -1.06 -0.59 3.64
CA LEU A 58 -1.89 -0.09 4.74
C LEU A 58 -1.37 -0.58 6.10
N ASP A 59 -1.68 0.16 7.16
CA ASP A 59 -1.77 -0.38 8.53
C ASP A 59 -3.23 -0.70 8.83
N LEU A 60 -3.54 -1.97 9.05
CA LEU A 60 -4.88 -2.54 9.24
C LEU A 60 -5.14 -3.07 10.65
N LEU A 61 -4.08 -3.44 11.41
CA LEU A 61 -4.15 -4.10 12.71
C LEU A 61 -3.09 -3.55 13.66
#